data_AF-A0A428JA37-F1
#
_entry.id   AF-A0A428JA37-F1
#
_cell.length_a   1.000
_cell.length_b   1.000
_cell.length_c   1.000
_cell.angle_alpha   90.00
_cell.angle_beta   90.00
_cell.angle_gamma   90.00
#
_symmetry.space_group_name_H-M   'P 1'
#
loop_
_entity.id
_entity.type
_entity.pdbx_description
1 polymer ?
#
loop_
_entity_poly.entity_id
_entity_poly.type
_entity_poly.pdbx_seq_one_letter_code
_entity_poly.pdbx_strand_id
1 'polypeptide(L)'
;MSVRDEREIDQEALKKIWADTLDVIERRISKPAFQTWFKDDLEVQIKNDVLCIRCIDNPFRADWLDNRYKTLIFESFRDVSGQACDVEIYSNEDKVYSFANTSQQDERDSTKHQQVAKEIQTLKNIVSDYQEKLEHLQEVVNLQAEEILNLKERVSKVET
;
A
#
# COMPACT_ATOMS: atom_id res chain seq x y z
N MET A 1 36.24 17.46 20.85
CA MET A 1 35.87 17.21 19.44
C MET A 1 35.18 15.86 19.41
N SER A 2 33.85 15.84 19.53
CA SER A 2 33.08 14.60 19.39
C SER A 2 32.78 14.42 17.92
N VAL A 3 33.27 13.31 17.38
CA VAL A 3 33.13 12.89 15.98
C VAL A 3 31.63 12.84 15.68
N ARG A 4 31.18 13.71 14.76
CA ARG A 4 29.86 13.58 14.14
C ARG A 4 29.94 12.38 13.22
N ASP A 5 29.33 11.28 13.63
CA ASP A 5 29.06 10.13 12.78
C ASP A 5 27.88 10.53 11.86
N GLU A 6 28.14 11.41 10.90
CA GLU A 6 27.23 11.71 9.79
C GLU A 6 27.35 10.55 8.80
N ARG A 7 26.65 9.45 9.06
CA ARG A 7 26.52 8.36 8.09
C ARG A 7 25.63 8.84 6.94
N GLU A 8 26.26 9.47 5.95
CA GLU A 8 25.64 9.78 4.67
C GLU A 8 25.45 8.44 3.93
N ILE A 9 24.21 8.00 3.77
CA ILE A 9 23.91 6.80 2.96
C ILE A 9 24.01 7.22 1.49
N ASP A 10 25.03 6.71 0.79
CA ASP A 10 25.15 6.86 -0.65
C ASP A 10 23.92 6.27 -1.38
N GLN A 11 23.49 6.89 -2.49
CA GLN A 11 22.26 6.48 -3.22
C GLN A 11 22.25 4.99 -3.60
N GLU A 12 23.40 4.41 -3.94
CA GLU A 12 23.49 3.00 -4.33
C GLU A 12 23.30 2.06 -3.12
N ALA A 13 23.85 2.45 -1.95
CA ALA A 13 23.63 1.72 -0.71
C ALA A 13 22.15 1.81 -0.27
N LEU A 14 21.52 2.99 -0.44
CA LEU A 14 20.11 3.18 -0.14
C LEU A 14 19.21 2.29 -1.01
N LYS A 15 19.49 2.19 -2.32
CA LYS A 15 18.73 1.30 -3.20
C LYS A 15 18.80 -0.16 -2.75
N LYS A 16 19.98 -0.61 -2.30
CA LYS A 16 20.15 -1.96 -1.77
C LYS A 16 19.35 -2.17 -0.49
N ILE A 17 19.45 -1.24 0.47
CA ILE A 17 18.67 -1.27 1.72
C ILE A 17 17.17 -1.28 1.41
N TRP A 18 16.72 -0.51 0.43
CA TRP A 18 15.33 -0.47 0.02
C TRP A 18 14.86 -1.78 -0.61
N ALA A 19 15.67 -2.41 -1.46
CA ALA A 19 15.37 -3.73 -2.01
C ALA A 19 15.21 -4.78 -0.90
N ASP A 20 16.16 -4.82 0.05
CA ASP A 20 16.10 -5.71 1.21
C ASP A 20 14.87 -5.39 2.11
N THR A 21 14.47 -4.11 2.19
CA THR A 21 13.27 -3.66 2.90
C THR A 21 11.99 -4.19 2.22
N LEU A 22 11.91 -4.12 0.89
CA LEU A 22 10.80 -4.67 0.12
C LEU A 22 10.67 -6.19 0.30
N ASP A 23 11.79 -6.92 0.36
CA ASP A 23 11.79 -8.37 0.64
C ASP A 23 11.25 -8.71 2.03
N VAL A 24 11.50 -7.85 3.03
CA VAL A 24 10.89 -7.99 4.37
C VAL A 24 9.40 -7.71 4.31
N ILE A 25 8.98 -6.66 3.61
CA ILE A 25 7.56 -6.28 3.46
C ILE A 25 6.78 -7.38 2.73
N GLU A 26 7.30 -7.93 1.63
CA GLU A 26 6.65 -9.01 0.86
C GLU A 26 6.36 -10.24 1.73
N ARG A 27 7.24 -10.55 2.69
CA ARG A 27 7.05 -11.66 3.64
C ARG A 27 6.04 -11.34 4.74
N ARG A 28 5.74 -10.07 5.01
CA ARG A 28 4.83 -9.62 6.07
C ARG A 28 3.40 -9.37 5.60
N ILE A 29 3.17 -9.22 4.30
CA ILE A 29 1.83 -8.96 3.72
C ILE A 29 1.47 -10.01 2.66
N SER A 30 0.23 -9.99 2.19
CA SER A 30 -0.21 -10.92 1.14
C SER A 30 0.38 -10.54 -0.22
N LYS A 31 0.68 -11.55 -1.06
CA LYS A 31 1.21 -11.34 -2.43
C LYS A 31 0.38 -10.35 -3.26
N PRO A 32 -0.97 -10.39 -3.27
CA PRO A 32 -1.75 -9.41 -4.00
C PRO A 32 -1.58 -7.98 -3.47
N ALA A 33 -1.52 -7.80 -2.14
CA ALA A 33 -1.32 -6.48 -1.55
C ALA A 33 0.07 -5.91 -1.90
N PHE A 34 1.11 -6.75 -1.86
CA PHE A 34 2.45 -6.34 -2.27
C PHE A 34 2.49 -5.93 -3.75
N GLN A 35 1.91 -6.74 -4.63
CA GLN A 35 1.87 -6.46 -6.07
C GLN A 35 1.14 -5.15 -6.39
N THR A 36 0.08 -4.81 -5.66
CA THR A 36 -0.70 -3.59 -5.91
C THR A 36 -0.05 -2.33 -5.35
N TRP A 37 0.62 -2.41 -4.20
CA TRP A 37 1.05 -1.21 -3.48
C TRP A 37 2.56 -0.96 -3.49
N PHE A 38 3.39 -1.98 -3.72
CA PHE A 38 4.85 -1.89 -3.56
C PHE A 38 5.67 -2.24 -4.82
N LYS A 39 5.06 -2.89 -5.81
CA LYS A 39 5.79 -3.47 -6.96
C LYS A 39 6.20 -2.46 -8.03
N ASP A 40 5.41 -1.40 -8.23
CA ASP A 40 5.71 -0.39 -9.25
C ASP A 40 6.78 0.61 -8.77
N ASP A 41 7.41 1.34 -9.69
CA ASP A 41 8.54 2.24 -9.41
C ASP A 41 8.25 3.22 -8.25
N LEU A 42 8.95 3.00 -7.14
CA LEU A 42 9.02 3.88 -5.98
C LEU A 42 10.44 4.46 -5.94
N GLU A 43 10.55 5.78 -6.05
CA GLU A 43 11.84 6.46 -5.92
C GLU A 43 12.08 6.79 -4.45
N VAL A 44 13.21 6.34 -3.91
CA VAL A 44 13.57 6.53 -2.50
C VAL A 44 14.80 7.41 -2.35
N GLN A 45 14.75 8.32 -1.39
CA GLN A 45 15.86 9.18 -1.00
C GLN A 45 15.86 9.35 0.52
N ILE A 46 17.02 9.66 1.11
CA ILE A 46 17.10 10.09 2.50
C ILE A 46 17.51 11.55 2.52
N LYS A 47 16.76 12.37 3.27
CA LYS A 47 17.06 13.78 3.50
C LYS A 47 16.84 14.10 4.97
N ASN A 48 17.84 14.68 5.64
CA ASN A 48 17.75 15.10 7.04
C ASN A 48 17.22 14.00 7.98
N ASP A 49 17.68 12.75 7.83
CA ASP A 49 17.23 11.60 8.62
C ASP A 49 15.75 11.21 8.41
N VAL A 50 15.19 11.60 7.25
CA VAL A 50 13.85 11.20 6.80
C VAL A 50 13.97 10.37 5.52
N LEU A 51 13.38 9.18 5.54
CA LEU A 51 13.17 8.33 4.36
C LEU A 51 12.00 8.88 3.56
N CYS A 52 12.33 9.44 2.41
CA CYS A 52 11.42 10.06 1.48
C CYS A 52 11.10 9.08 0.33
N ILE A 53 9.83 8.71 0.18
CA ILE A 53 9.35 7.76 -0.84
C ILE A 53 8.42 8.51 -1.81
N ARG A 54 8.80 8.54 -3.09
CA ARG A 54 8.01 9.14 -4.18
C ARG A 54 7.24 8.08 -4.95
N CYS A 55 5.93 8.26 -5.06
CA CYS A 55 5.07 7.50 -5.98
C CYS A 55 4.94 8.26 -7.31
N ILE A 56 5.48 7.72 -8.40
CA ILE A 56 5.60 8.41 -9.70
C ILE A 56 4.29 8.37 -10.51
N ASP A 57 3.61 7.23 -10.49
CA ASP A 57 2.54 6.85 -11.40
C ASP A 57 1.14 6.99 -10.78
N ASN A 58 1.02 6.86 -9.47
CA ASN A 58 -0.26 6.79 -8.79
C ASN A 58 -0.28 7.65 -7.51
N PRO A 59 -1.00 8.79 -7.50
CA PRO A 59 -1.10 9.63 -6.31
C PRO A 59 -1.89 8.97 -5.17
N PHE A 60 -2.83 8.07 -5.45
CA PHE A 60 -3.57 7.33 -4.42
C PHE A 60 -2.71 6.31 -3.69
N ARG A 61 -1.65 5.83 -4.34
CA ARG A 61 -0.67 4.92 -3.73
C ARG A 61 0.07 5.60 -2.59
N ALA A 62 0.43 6.88 -2.73
CA ALA A 62 1.10 7.62 -1.67
C ALA A 62 0.24 7.71 -0.40
N ASP A 63 -1.03 8.11 -0.53
CA ASP A 63 -1.97 8.19 0.59
C ASP A 63 -2.22 6.82 1.23
N TRP A 64 -2.38 5.77 0.41
CA TRP A 64 -2.59 4.42 0.92
C TRP A 64 -1.38 3.87 1.68
N LEU A 65 -0.17 4.09 1.16
CA LEU A 65 1.06 3.72 1.84
C LEU A 65 1.23 4.51 3.14
N ASP A 66 0.93 5.82 3.15
CA ASP A 66 1.07 6.66 4.35
C ASP A 66 0.06 6.27 5.45
N ASN A 67 -1.19 6.01 5.08
CA ASN A 67 -2.25 5.70 6.04
C ASN A 67 -2.21 4.26 6.55
N ARG A 68 -1.79 3.30 5.71
CA ARG A 68 -1.90 1.86 6.03
C ARG A 68 -0.57 1.17 6.26
N TYR A 69 0.48 1.58 5.57
CA TYR A 69 1.75 0.84 5.53
C TYR A 69 2.94 1.64 6.07
N LYS A 70 2.78 2.90 6.47
CA LYS A 70 3.86 3.74 7.00
C LYS A 70 4.61 3.09 8.16
N THR A 71 3.88 2.55 9.14
CA THR A 71 4.48 1.82 10.26
C THR A 71 5.23 0.58 9.79
N LEU A 72 4.66 -0.18 8.86
CA LEU A 72 5.30 -1.38 8.32
C LEU A 72 6.59 -1.03 7.57
N ILE A 73 6.58 0.04 6.78
CA ILE A 73 7.74 0.55 6.04
C ILE A 73 8.82 0.99 7.02
N PHE A 74 8.46 1.79 8.03
CA PHE A 74 9.37 2.23 9.08
C PHE A 74 10.04 1.06 9.79
N GLU A 75 9.25 0.09 10.27
CA GLU A 75 9.77 -1.08 10.98
C GLU A 75 10.68 -1.92 10.08
N SER A 76 10.25 -2.20 8.85
CA SER A 76 11.02 -3.02 7.91
C SER A 76 12.32 -2.33 7.52
N PHE A 77 12.28 -1.02 7.28
CA PHE A 77 13.47 -0.24 6.95
C PHE A 77 14.44 -0.18 8.13
N ARG A 78 13.94 0.00 9.36
CA ARG A 78 14.76 0.01 10.57
C ARG A 78 15.41 -1.35 10.80
N ASP A 79 14.68 -2.44 10.57
CA ASP A 79 15.20 -3.80 10.74
C ASP A 79 16.35 -4.10 9.77
N VAL A 80 16.33 -3.52 8.57
CA VAL A 80 17.37 -3.71 7.54
C VAL A 80 18.54 -2.73 7.68
N SER A 81 18.25 -1.44 7.85
CA SER A 81 19.28 -0.38 7.93
C SER A 81 19.93 -0.28 9.32
N GLY A 82 19.26 -0.77 10.36
CA GLY A 82 19.64 -0.54 11.76
C GLY A 82 19.48 0.91 12.22
N GLN A 83 18.87 1.78 11.40
CA GLN A 83 18.64 3.19 11.68
C GLN A 83 17.14 3.46 11.83
N ALA A 84 16.79 4.30 12.81
CA ALA A 84 15.44 4.79 12.99
C ALA A 84 15.34 6.16 12.36
N CYS A 85 14.75 6.23 11.16
CA CYS A 85 14.49 7.46 10.42
C CYS A 85 12.98 7.60 10.20
N ASP A 86 12.48 8.83 10.22
CA ASP A 86 11.07 9.08 9.93
C ASP A 86 10.75 8.74 8.46
N VAL A 87 9.49 8.41 8.17
CA VAL A 87 9.06 8.06 6.81
C VAL A 87 8.10 9.13 6.29
N GLU A 88 8.40 9.69 5.12
CA GLU A 88 7.54 10.61 4.40
C GLU A 88 7.26 10.08 2.99
N ILE A 89 5.97 10.02 2.64
CA ILE A 89 5.51 9.50 1.36
C ILE A 89 4.79 10.61 0.61
N TYR A 90 5.17 10.85 -0.64
CA TYR A 90 4.61 11.93 -1.44
C TYR A 90 4.37 11.48 -2.89
N SER A 91 3.38 12.13 -3.50
CA SER A 91 3.09 12.00 -4.93
C SER A 91 3.77 13.10 -5.73
N ASN A 92 3.78 12.97 -7.06
CA ASN A 92 4.37 13.98 -7.95
C ASN A 92 3.66 15.36 -7.88
N GLU A 93 2.48 15.45 -7.26
CA GLU A 93 1.86 16.73 -6.92
C GLU A 93 2.20 17.11 -5.47
N ASP A 94 2.95 18.20 -5.32
CA ASP A 94 3.11 18.96 -4.08
C ASP A 94 1.73 19.28 -3.47
N LYS A 95 1.21 18.43 -2.59
CA LYS A 95 0.10 18.78 -1.70
C LYS A 95 0.30 18.21 -0.31
N VAL A 96 0.72 19.13 0.56
CA VAL A 96 0.37 19.16 1.97
C VAL A 96 -1.14 18.92 2.10
N TYR A 97 -1.54 17.68 2.39
CA TYR A 97 -2.83 17.40 3.01
C TYR A 97 -2.61 17.32 4.52
N SER A 98 -2.47 18.50 5.14
CA SER A 98 -2.51 18.62 6.58
C SER A 98 -3.95 18.39 7.06
N PHE A 99 -4.21 17.23 7.65
CA PHE A 99 -5.38 17.00 8.51
C PHE A 99 -5.22 17.76 9.83
N ALA A 100 -5.28 19.10 9.81
CA ALA A 100 -5.39 19.90 11.03
C ALA A 100 -5.94 21.30 10.75
N ASN A 101 -7.27 21.41 10.69
CA ASN A 101 -8.12 22.37 11.42
C ASN A 101 -9.36 22.80 10.63
N THR A 102 -10.52 22.36 11.12
CA THR A 102 -11.83 22.92 10.86
C THR A 102 -11.91 24.33 11.42
N SER A 103 -12.21 25.31 10.57
CA SER A 103 -13.37 26.21 10.70
C SER A 103 -13.28 27.33 9.65
N GLN A 104 -14.39 27.53 8.94
CA GLN A 104 -14.80 28.72 8.16
C GLN A 104 -14.70 28.68 6.62
N GLN A 105 -15.90 28.88 6.04
CA GLN A 105 -16.25 29.68 4.86
C GLN A 105 -16.46 28.96 3.51
N ASP A 106 -17.71 28.51 3.36
CA ASP A 106 -18.65 28.77 2.25
C ASP A 106 -18.16 29.79 1.20
N GLU A 107 -18.20 29.35 -0.06
CA GLU A 107 -18.20 30.06 -1.37
C GLU A 107 -17.41 29.27 -2.45
N ARG A 108 -16.63 28.24 -2.08
CA ARG A 108 -15.92 27.32 -3.02
C ARG A 108 -16.69 26.03 -3.33
N ASP A 109 -18.00 26.02 -3.15
CA ASP A 109 -18.76 24.77 -2.97
C ASP A 109 -19.04 23.98 -4.24
N SER A 110 -19.20 24.63 -5.40
CA SER A 110 -19.52 23.93 -6.66
C SER A 110 -18.36 23.07 -7.17
N THR A 111 -17.14 23.61 -7.16
CA THR A 111 -15.94 22.89 -7.63
C THR A 111 -15.52 21.78 -6.67
N LYS A 112 -15.68 21.99 -5.36
CA LYS A 112 -15.42 20.95 -4.34
C LYS A 112 -16.45 19.84 -4.43
N HIS A 113 -17.74 20.14 -4.54
CA HIS A 113 -18.77 19.12 -4.74
C HIS A 113 -18.57 18.33 -6.05
N GLN A 114 -18.12 18.99 -7.12
CA GLN A 114 -17.82 18.31 -8.38
C GLN A 114 -16.58 17.40 -8.29
N GLN A 115 -15.57 17.79 -7.51
CA GLN A 115 -14.41 16.97 -7.22
C GLN A 115 -14.78 15.76 -6.35
N VAL A 116 -15.56 15.99 -5.30
CA VAL A 116 -16.10 14.94 -4.42
C VAL A 116 -16.96 13.94 -5.22
N ALA A 117 -17.78 14.41 -6.16
CA ALA A 117 -18.58 13.54 -7.02
C ALA A 117 -17.71 12.65 -7.94
N LYS A 118 -16.59 13.17 -8.45
CA LYS A 118 -15.63 12.38 -9.26
C LYS A 118 -14.91 11.34 -8.40
N GLU A 119 -14.49 11.70 -7.20
CA GLU A 119 -13.86 10.77 -6.26
C GLU A 119 -14.83 9.66 -5.82
N ILE A 120 -16.09 10.01 -5.53
CA ILE A 120 -17.15 9.03 -5.26
C ILE A 120 -17.34 8.09 -6.46
N GLN A 121 -17.26 8.60 -7.70
CA GLN A 121 -17.39 7.77 -8.90
C GLN A 121 -16.21 6.81 -9.07
N THR A 122 -14.98 7.28 -8.85
CA THR A 122 -13.78 6.42 -8.89
C THR A 122 -13.83 5.36 -7.79
N LEU A 123 -14.21 5.73 -6.57
CA LEU A 123 -14.39 4.78 -5.46
C LEU A 123 -15.48 3.75 -5.77
N LYS A 124 -16.59 4.15 -6.39
CA LYS A 124 -17.62 3.23 -6.84
C LYS A 124 -17.09 2.22 -7.86
N ASN A 125 -16.28 2.65 -8.82
CA ASN A 125 -15.68 1.75 -9.81
C ASN A 125 -14.76 0.73 -9.13
N ILE A 126 -13.87 1.19 -8.23
CA ILE A 126 -12.96 0.30 -7.49
C ILE A 126 -13.73 -0.69 -6.63
N VAL A 127 -14.77 -0.23 -5.91
CA VAL A 127 -15.63 -1.11 -5.11
C VAL A 127 -16.36 -2.13 -5.99
N SER A 128 -16.81 -1.74 -7.19
CA SER A 128 -17.42 -2.64 -8.19
C SER A 128 -16.44 -3.75 -8.61
N ASP A 129 -15.19 -3.40 -8.93
CA ASP A 129 -14.17 -4.37 -9.32
C ASP A 129 -13.86 -5.37 -8.19
N TYR A 130 -13.83 -4.89 -6.93
CA TYR A 130 -13.68 -5.77 -5.77
C TYR A 130 -14.92 -6.65 -5.53
N GLN A 131 -16.13 -6.15 -5.81
CA GLN A 131 -17.38 -6.92 -5.70
C GLN A 131 -17.43 -8.06 -6.74
N GLU A 132 -17.11 -7.79 -8.00
CA GLU A 132 -17.05 -8.82 -9.05
C GLU A 132 -16.01 -9.91 -8.72
N LYS A 133 -14.85 -9.49 -8.21
CA LYS A 133 -13.81 -10.42 -7.76
C LYS A 133 -14.27 -11.30 -6.59
N LEU A 134 -15.05 -10.75 -5.66
CA LEU A 134 -15.62 -11.52 -4.54
C LEU A 134 -16.68 -12.52 -5.04
N GLU A 135 -17.53 -12.13 -5.98
CA GLU A 135 -18.57 -12.98 -6.55
C GLU A 135 -17.97 -14.19 -7.28
N HIS A 136 -16.95 -13.96 -8.11
CA HIS A 136 -16.22 -15.05 -8.78
C HIS A 136 -15.54 -16.00 -7.79
N LEU A 137 -14.95 -15.47 -6.72
CA LEU A 137 -14.34 -16.32 -5.68
C LEU A 137 -15.39 -17.16 -4.96
N GLN A 138 -16.57 -16.59 -4.68
CA GLN A 138 -17.67 -17.30 -4.05
C GLN A 138 -18.21 -18.42 -4.96
N GLU A 139 -18.33 -18.17 -6.25
CA GLU A 139 -18.75 -19.17 -7.25
C GLU A 139 -17.77 -20.36 -7.32
N VAL A 140 -16.47 -20.07 -7.38
CA VAL A 140 -15.42 -21.11 -7.37
C VAL A 140 -15.49 -21.95 -6.10
N VAL A 141 -15.65 -21.31 -4.94
CA VAL A 141 -15.77 -22.01 -3.65
C VAL A 141 -17.01 -22.90 -3.62
N ASN A 142 -18.15 -22.46 -4.18
CA ASN A 142 -19.38 -23.25 -4.23
C ASN A 142 -19.23 -24.48 -5.13
N LEU A 143 -18.65 -24.32 -6.32
CA LEU A 143 -18.38 -25.43 -7.24
C LEU A 143 -17.46 -26.47 -6.60
N GLN A 144 -16.40 -26.01 -5.91
CA GLN A 144 -15.50 -26.88 -5.16
C GLN A 144 -16.22 -27.61 -4.03
N ALA A 145 -17.14 -26.95 -3.32
CA ALA A 145 -17.92 -27.57 -2.25
C ALA A 145 -18.85 -28.68 -2.79
N GLU A 146 -19.51 -28.46 -3.92
CA GLU A 146 -20.34 -29.47 -4.60
C GLU A 146 -19.50 -30.67 -5.07
N GLU A 147 -18.33 -30.40 -5.64
CA GLU A 147 -17.42 -31.44 -6.12
C GLU A 147 -16.91 -32.30 -4.96
N ILE A 148 -16.56 -31.69 -3.83
CA ILE A 148 -16.18 -32.40 -2.60
C ILE A 148 -17.35 -33.25 -2.08
N LEU A 149 -18.59 -32.74 -2.11
CA LEU A 149 -19.76 -33.48 -1.65
C LEU A 149 -20.01 -34.72 -2.51
N ASN A 150 -19.94 -34.58 -3.83
CA ASN A 150 -20.12 -35.67 -4.79
C ASN A 150 -18.99 -36.71 -4.66
N LEU A 151 -17.74 -36.26 -4.49
CA LEU A 151 -16.60 -37.16 -4.22
C LEU A 151 -16.79 -37.94 -2.91
N LYS A 152 -17.26 -37.29 -1.83
CA LYS A 152 -17.57 -37.97 -0.57
C LYS A 152 -18.66 -39.04 -0.74
N GLU A 153 -19.70 -38.75 -1.51
CA GLU A 153 -20.78 -39.72 -1.77
C GLU A 153 -20.29 -40.92 -2.60
N ARG A 154 -19.40 -40.68 -3.57
CA ARG A 154 -18.78 -41.75 -4.38
C ARG A 154 -17.84 -42.62 -3.56
N VAL A 155 -17.02 -42.04 -2.69
CA VAL A 155 -16.13 -42.79 -1.79
C VAL A 155 -16.95 -43.66 -0.83
N SER A 156 -18.03 -43.13 -0.25
CA SER A 156 -18.94 -43.88 0.62
C SER A 156 -19.61 -45.08 -0.06
N LYS A 157 -19.79 -45.06 -1.38
CA LYS A 157 -20.37 -46.17 -2.16
C LYS A 157 -19.35 -47.23 -2.58
N VAL A 158 -18.06 -46.93 -2.51
CA VAL A 158 -16.95 -47.84 -2.87
C VAL A 158 -16.40 -48.57 -1.65
N GLU A 159 -16.58 -48.01 -0.45
CA GLU A 159 -16.12 -48.59 0.82
C GLU A 159 -17.12 -49.56 1.50
N THR A 160 -18.27 -49.82 0.86
CA THR A 160 -19.28 -50.83 1.26
C THR A 160 -19.32 -52.01 0.29
#